data_AF-A0A4Q4YB05-F1
#
_entry.id   AF-A0A4Q4YB05-F1
#
_cell.length_a   1.000
_cell.length_b   1.000
_cell.length_c   1.000
_cell.angle_alpha   90.00
_cell.angle_beta   90.00
_cell.angle_gamma   90.00
#
_symmetry.space_group_name_H-M   'P 1'
#
loop_
_entity.id
_entity.type
_entity.pdbx_description
1 polymer ?
#
loop_
_entity_poly.entity_id
_entity_poly.type
_entity_poly.pdbx_seq_one_letter_code
_entity_poly.pdbx_strand_id
1 'polypeptide(L)'
;MEWIALLSTLDLLDNLKASTPFLKDLVGDFTRRYKQRDQPCQLAIFYERKKGNLLLKGMPTRKFADFLKEPKLLVERGSARLDIVPNPVALERTHVEMNKFWGPDDPGFDAVTEGIGIILSEIRKGQPIDKVDALIRSLPVAPEAAFDSHTEEHNARCHPDTRAELLRQIRGWADDPQPECIFWLNGRAGTGKSTISRTLTS
;
A
#
# COMPACT_ATOMS: atom_id res chain seq x y z
N MET A 1 -12.87 -10.97 26.70
CA MET A 1 -12.15 -11.47 25.52
C MET A 1 -11.28 -10.41 24.83
N GLU A 2 -11.51 -9.10 25.02
CA GLU A 2 -10.67 -8.04 24.42
C GLU A 2 -9.25 -7.91 24.99
N TRP A 3 -9.04 -8.30 26.26
CA TRP A 3 -7.73 -8.18 26.92
C TRP A 3 -6.64 -9.13 26.38
N ILE A 4 -7.02 -10.31 25.87
CA ILE A 4 -6.08 -11.28 25.30
C ILE A 4 -5.54 -10.79 23.95
N ALA A 5 -6.39 -10.15 23.14
CA ALA A 5 -5.99 -9.55 21.86
C ALA A 5 -5.07 -8.33 22.05
N LEU A 6 -5.23 -7.57 23.14
CA LEU A 6 -4.40 -6.40 23.43
C LEU A 6 -2.99 -6.77 23.91
N LEU A 7 -2.86 -7.87 24.67
CA LEU A 7 -1.55 -8.44 25.02
C LEU A 7 -0.87 -9.06 23.81
N SER A 8 -1.61 -9.80 22.97
CA SER A 8 -1.01 -10.43 21.78
C SER A 8 -0.54 -9.39 20.76
N THR A 9 -1.24 -8.27 20.60
CA THR A 9 -0.85 -7.19 19.68
C THR A 9 0.35 -6.40 20.18
N LEU A 10 0.46 -6.15 21.49
CA LEU A 10 1.65 -5.55 22.11
C LEU A 10 2.87 -6.46 22.00
N ASP A 11 2.71 -7.75 22.30
CA ASP A 11 3.78 -8.75 22.15
C ASP A 11 4.19 -8.91 20.68
N LEU A 12 3.24 -8.87 19.73
CA LEU A 12 3.54 -8.92 18.30
C LEU A 12 4.37 -7.69 17.88
N LEU A 13 4.02 -6.50 18.37
CA LEU A 13 4.73 -5.26 18.05
C LEU A 13 6.12 -5.18 18.70
N ASP A 14 6.30 -5.70 19.91
CA ASP A 14 7.61 -5.79 20.54
C ASP A 14 8.49 -6.85 19.87
N ASN A 15 7.91 -7.96 19.40
CA ASN A 15 8.60 -8.95 18.57
C ASN A 15 8.99 -8.40 17.18
N LEU A 16 8.21 -7.47 16.61
CA LEU A 16 8.54 -6.82 15.33
C LEU A 16 9.67 -5.79 15.43
N LYS A 17 9.96 -5.27 16.63
CA LYS A 17 11.12 -4.36 16.85
C LYS A 17 12.45 -5.08 16.83
N ALA A 18 12.47 -6.35 17.16
CA ALA A 18 13.70 -7.13 17.21
C ALA A 18 13.86 -7.92 15.90
N SER A 19 15.07 -7.98 15.38
CA SER A 19 15.44 -8.97 14.37
C SER A 19 15.42 -10.36 15.02
N THR A 20 14.21 -10.91 15.22
CA THR A 20 13.99 -12.17 15.91
C THR A 20 14.51 -13.33 15.04
N PRO A 21 14.95 -14.44 15.66
CA PRO A 21 15.30 -15.67 14.92
C PRO A 21 14.18 -16.10 13.95
N PHE A 22 12.93 -15.99 14.39
CA PHE A 22 11.75 -16.26 13.57
C PHE A 22 11.69 -15.41 12.28
N LEU A 23 11.93 -14.09 12.38
CA LEU A 23 11.89 -13.21 11.20
C LEU A 23 13.01 -13.57 10.21
N LYS A 24 14.20 -13.94 10.73
CA LYS A 24 15.33 -14.39 9.90
C LYS A 24 15.02 -15.70 9.19
N ASP A 25 14.42 -16.66 9.89
CA ASP A 25 14.00 -17.93 9.30
C ASP A 25 12.93 -17.72 8.22
N LEU A 26 11.96 -16.83 8.47
CA LEU A 26 10.92 -16.47 7.51
C LEU A 26 11.50 -15.82 6.24
N VAL A 27 12.43 -14.88 6.38
CA VAL A 27 13.13 -14.24 5.25
C VAL A 27 13.97 -15.25 4.48
N GLY A 28 14.65 -16.17 5.18
CA GLY A 28 15.42 -17.26 4.58
C GLY A 28 14.54 -18.21 3.78
N ASP A 29 13.38 -18.58 4.33
CA ASP A 29 12.40 -19.42 3.67
C ASP A 29 11.79 -18.76 2.43
N PHE A 30 11.42 -17.48 2.53
CA PHE A 30 10.94 -16.71 1.39
C PHE A 30 12.00 -16.67 0.28
N THR A 31 13.25 -16.34 0.64
CA THR A 31 14.39 -16.27 -0.28
C THR A 31 14.64 -17.60 -0.99
N ARG A 32 14.58 -18.71 -0.25
CA ARG A 32 14.73 -20.07 -0.79
C ARG A 32 13.66 -20.39 -1.82
N ARG A 33 12.39 -20.15 -1.48
CA ARG A 33 11.25 -20.38 -2.39
C ARG A 33 11.33 -19.51 -3.63
N TYR A 34 11.71 -18.24 -3.46
CA TYR A 34 11.89 -17.30 -4.56
C TYR A 34 12.93 -17.79 -5.58
N LYS A 35 14.10 -18.26 -5.11
CA LYS A 35 15.17 -18.77 -5.98
C LYS A 35 14.82 -20.07 -6.72
N GLN A 36 13.85 -20.83 -6.21
CA GLN A 36 13.42 -22.10 -6.81
C GLN A 36 12.31 -21.94 -7.86
N ARG A 37 11.79 -20.72 -8.07
CA ARG A 37 10.76 -20.49 -9.09
C ARG A 37 11.38 -20.52 -10.48
N ASP A 38 10.71 -21.24 -11.38
CA ASP A 38 11.03 -21.31 -12.81
C ASP A 38 10.91 -19.93 -13.50
N GLN A 39 10.06 -19.05 -12.94
CA GLN A 39 9.94 -17.64 -13.30
C GLN A 39 9.97 -16.78 -12.03
N PRO A 40 11.11 -16.21 -11.64
CA PRO A 40 11.19 -15.32 -10.49
C PRO A 40 10.43 -14.01 -10.78
N CYS A 41 9.58 -13.60 -9.83
CA CYS A 41 8.87 -12.33 -9.91
C CYS A 41 9.81 -11.18 -9.56
N GLN A 42 9.80 -10.06 -10.28
CA GLN A 42 10.68 -8.94 -9.92
C GLN A 42 10.22 -8.27 -8.62
N LEU A 43 11.17 -7.97 -7.72
CA LEU A 43 10.90 -7.39 -6.42
C LEU A 43 11.65 -6.05 -6.27
N ALA A 44 10.91 -5.03 -5.83
CA ALA A 44 11.46 -3.79 -5.33
C ALA A 44 11.06 -3.63 -3.86
N ILE A 45 12.01 -3.19 -3.03
CA ILE A 45 11.78 -2.95 -1.60
C ILE A 45 12.00 -1.47 -1.33
N PHE A 46 11.10 -0.89 -0.55
CA PHE A 46 11.16 0.51 -0.14
C PHE A 46 11.30 0.58 1.39
N TYR A 47 12.05 1.57 1.89
CA TYR A 47 12.21 1.80 3.32
C TYR A 47 12.15 3.29 3.67
N GLU A 48 11.78 3.58 4.91
CA GLU A 48 11.56 4.94 5.41
C GLU A 48 12.88 5.62 5.81
N ARG A 49 12.93 6.95 5.66
CA ARG A 49 13.99 7.79 6.27
C ARG A 49 13.47 8.79 7.30
N LYS A 50 12.16 9.02 7.38
CA LYS A 50 11.57 9.92 8.38
C LYS A 50 10.84 9.15 9.46
N LYS A 51 11.07 9.56 10.71
CA LYS A 51 10.32 9.06 11.87
C LYS A 51 8.94 9.70 11.89
N GLY A 52 7.92 8.89 12.15
CA GLY A 52 6.54 9.35 12.27
C GLY A 52 5.85 8.79 13.50
N ASN A 53 4.81 9.47 13.95
CA ASN A 53 3.88 8.90 14.93
C ASN A 53 2.88 8.02 14.19
N LEU A 54 2.60 6.85 14.75
CA LEU A 54 1.51 6.01 14.27
C LEU A 54 0.18 6.64 14.67
N LEU A 55 -0.77 6.66 13.74
CA LEU A 55 -2.15 7.09 14.01
C LEU A 55 -3.04 5.84 13.95
N LEU A 56 -3.42 5.30 15.10
CA LEU A 56 -4.43 4.25 15.17
C LEU A 56 -5.83 4.87 15.16
N LYS A 57 -6.75 4.32 14.37
CA LYS A 57 -8.18 4.57 14.56
C LYS A 57 -8.66 3.78 15.78
N GLY A 58 -8.87 4.49 16.90
CA GLY A 58 -9.62 4.05 18.08
C GLY A 58 -8.99 2.91 18.91
N MET A 59 -8.24 3.24 19.97
CA MET A 59 -8.02 2.37 21.15
C MET A 59 -7.49 3.19 22.37
N PRO A 60 -7.72 2.79 23.65
CA PRO A 60 -7.63 3.69 24.80
C PRO A 60 -6.49 3.44 25.83
N THR A 61 -5.47 2.60 25.55
CA THR A 61 -4.48 2.22 26.61
C THR A 61 -3.25 3.13 26.72
N ARG A 62 -2.81 3.39 27.97
CA ARG A 62 -1.74 4.36 28.33
C ARG A 62 -0.33 3.94 27.84
N LYS A 63 0.05 2.67 27.96
CA LYS A 63 1.34 2.16 27.45
C LYS A 63 1.46 2.30 25.92
N PHE A 64 0.35 2.11 25.21
CA PHE A 64 0.32 2.29 23.76
C PHE A 64 0.33 3.78 23.38
N ALA A 65 -0.37 4.63 24.15
CA ALA A 65 -0.25 6.08 23.99
C ALA A 65 1.20 6.55 24.12
N ASP A 66 1.96 6.01 25.07
CA ASP A 66 3.39 6.32 25.19
C ASP A 66 4.21 5.76 24.01
N PHE A 67 3.87 4.58 23.50
CA PHE A 67 4.45 4.03 22.27
C PHE A 67 4.19 4.91 21.03
N LEU A 68 3.03 5.57 20.94
CA LEU A 68 2.64 6.48 19.85
C LEU A 68 3.20 7.90 19.99
N LYS A 69 3.61 8.30 21.21
CA LYS A 69 4.18 9.63 21.48
C LYS A 69 5.57 9.81 20.89
N GLU A 70 6.36 8.75 20.84
CA GLU A 70 7.72 8.81 20.31
C GLU A 70 7.74 8.55 18.80
N PRO A 71 8.25 9.49 17.99
CA PRO A 71 8.42 9.28 16.56
C PRO A 71 9.33 8.08 16.29
N LYS A 72 8.83 7.13 15.49
CA LYS A 72 9.56 5.90 15.16
C LYS A 72 9.77 5.75 13.66
N LEU A 73 10.87 5.09 13.33
CA LEU A 73 11.12 4.58 11.99
C LEU A 73 10.59 3.14 11.99
N LEU A 74 9.52 2.86 11.24
CA LEU A 74 8.86 1.56 11.33
C LEU A 74 9.49 0.55 10.38
N VAL A 75 9.76 0.98 9.15
CA VAL A 75 10.46 0.18 8.16
C VAL A 75 11.81 0.83 7.88
N GLU A 76 12.78 0.51 8.73
CA GLU A 76 14.16 0.96 8.54
C GLU A 76 14.90 0.10 7.52
N ARG A 77 16.04 0.59 7.00
CA ARG A 77 16.86 -0.16 6.02
C ARG A 77 17.24 -1.56 6.51
N GLY A 78 17.41 -1.75 7.82
CA GLY A 78 17.77 -3.03 8.42
C GLY A 78 16.65 -4.07 8.37
N SER A 79 15.40 -3.65 8.56
CA SER A 79 14.21 -4.51 8.51
C SER A 79 13.69 -4.72 7.09
N ALA A 80 13.93 -3.76 6.19
CA ALA A 80 13.60 -3.83 4.77
C ALA A 80 14.69 -4.58 3.95
N ARG A 81 15.01 -5.81 4.36
CA ARG A 81 16.02 -6.64 3.69
C ARG A 81 15.41 -7.95 3.22
N LEU A 82 15.53 -8.19 1.91
CA LEU A 82 15.56 -9.53 1.35
C LEU A 82 16.88 -9.62 0.60
N ASP A 83 17.68 -10.66 0.86
CA ASP A 83 19.03 -10.80 0.27
C ASP A 83 19.01 -10.87 -1.28
N ILE A 84 17.83 -11.12 -1.84
CA ILE A 84 17.56 -11.15 -3.29
C ILE A 84 17.35 -9.76 -3.91
N VAL A 85 17.17 -8.71 -3.10
CA VAL A 85 17.03 -7.32 -3.55
C VAL A 85 18.23 -6.52 -3.04
N PRO A 86 19.29 -6.36 -3.84
CA PRO A 86 20.55 -5.77 -3.39
C PRO A 86 20.43 -4.27 -3.09
N ASN A 87 19.49 -3.58 -3.76
CA ASN A 87 19.35 -2.13 -3.71
C ASN A 87 17.93 -1.72 -3.30
N PRO A 88 17.58 -1.82 -2.00
CA PRO A 88 16.32 -1.29 -1.50
C PRO A 88 16.32 0.24 -1.62
N VAL A 89 15.19 0.78 -2.05
CA VAL A 89 14.97 2.20 -2.34
C VAL A 89 14.57 2.95 -1.07
N ALA A 90 15.22 4.09 -0.84
CA ALA A 90 14.93 4.93 0.31
C ALA A 90 13.85 5.96 -0.03
N LEU A 91 12.85 6.13 0.83
CA LEU A 91 11.84 7.18 0.70
C LEU A 91 11.96 8.18 1.85
N GLU A 92 12.05 9.48 1.52
CA GLU A 92 12.18 10.60 2.47
C GLU A 92 10.86 10.95 3.18
N ARG A 93 10.21 9.94 3.76
CA ARG A 93 8.80 9.95 4.15
C ARG A 93 8.58 9.07 5.38
N THR A 94 7.50 9.33 6.10
CA THR A 94 7.06 8.49 7.23
C THR A 94 6.28 7.27 6.73
N HIS A 95 6.13 6.23 7.56
CA HIS A 95 5.33 5.05 7.24
C HIS A 95 3.94 5.38 6.66
N VAL A 96 3.25 6.33 7.29
CA VAL A 96 1.88 6.71 6.88
C VAL A 96 1.85 7.49 5.56
N GLU A 97 3.01 7.90 5.04
CA GLU A 97 3.19 8.66 3.80
C GLU A 97 3.81 7.82 2.68
N MET A 98 4.17 6.55 2.93
CA MET A 98 4.86 5.68 1.96
C MET A 98 4.14 5.59 0.61
N ASN A 99 2.80 5.67 0.61
CA ASN A 99 1.97 5.63 -0.60
C ASN A 99 1.26 6.98 -0.88
N LYS A 100 1.71 8.09 -0.29
CA LYS A 100 1.05 9.41 -0.41
C LYS A 100 1.93 10.39 -1.15
N PHE A 101 1.88 10.40 -2.47
CA PHE A 101 2.68 11.30 -3.30
C PHE A 101 1.94 12.63 -3.55
N TRP A 102 2.66 13.74 -3.57
CA TRP A 102 2.08 15.06 -3.81
C TRP A 102 1.83 15.35 -5.29
N GLY A 103 2.40 14.55 -6.18
CA GLY A 103 2.28 14.66 -7.63
C GLY A 103 3.47 13.98 -8.33
N PRO A 104 3.58 14.13 -9.66
CA PRO A 104 4.69 13.58 -10.44
C PRO A 104 6.04 14.19 -10.08
N ASP A 105 6.09 15.46 -9.66
CA ASP A 105 7.34 16.13 -9.25
C ASP A 105 7.84 15.72 -7.84
N ASP A 106 7.18 14.75 -7.21
CA ASP A 106 7.57 14.28 -5.89
C ASP A 106 8.75 13.31 -5.98
N PRO A 107 9.89 13.55 -5.30
CA PRO A 107 11.05 12.67 -5.39
C PRO A 107 10.76 11.22 -4.96
N GLY A 108 9.78 11.01 -4.07
CA GLY A 108 9.36 9.67 -3.70
C GLY A 108 8.54 8.98 -4.80
N PHE A 109 7.79 9.76 -5.58
CA PHE A 109 7.03 9.25 -6.72
C PHE A 109 7.99 8.84 -7.84
N ASP A 110 8.99 9.67 -8.13
CA ASP A 110 10.07 9.35 -9.08
C ASP A 110 10.78 8.04 -8.69
N ALA A 111 11.16 7.90 -7.42
CA ALA A 111 11.85 6.69 -6.95
C ALA A 111 10.98 5.42 -7.06
N VAL A 112 9.68 5.52 -6.82
CA VAL A 112 8.74 4.39 -6.97
C VAL A 112 8.48 4.07 -8.44
N THR A 113 8.29 5.08 -9.28
CA THR A 113 8.06 4.90 -10.71
C THR A 113 9.29 4.36 -11.43
N GLU A 114 10.50 4.73 -11.01
CA GLU A 114 11.75 4.12 -11.47
C GLU A 114 11.79 2.61 -11.13
N GLY A 115 11.48 2.24 -9.88
CA GLY A 115 11.41 0.84 -9.45
C GLY A 115 10.37 0.03 -10.25
N ILE A 116 9.20 0.61 -10.49
CA ILE A 116 8.16 0.01 -11.35
C ILE A 116 8.66 -0.11 -12.79
N GLY A 117 9.35 0.91 -13.32
CA GLY A 117 9.92 0.91 -14.66
C GLY A 117 10.92 -0.23 -14.87
N ILE A 118 11.79 -0.49 -13.89
CA ILE A 118 12.72 -1.62 -13.89
C ILE A 118 11.95 -2.93 -13.96
N ILE A 119 10.96 -3.14 -13.07
CA ILE A 119 10.12 -4.34 -13.05
C ILE A 119 9.43 -4.56 -14.40
N LEU A 120 8.82 -3.51 -14.96
CA LEU A 120 8.13 -3.57 -16.24
C LEU A 120 9.09 -3.86 -17.39
N SER A 121 10.30 -3.31 -17.37
CA SER A 121 11.30 -3.58 -18.41
C SER A 121 11.70 -5.05 -18.44
N GLU A 122 11.87 -5.68 -17.27
CA GLU A 122 12.21 -7.09 -17.15
C GLU A 122 11.04 -8.00 -17.55
N ILE A 123 9.80 -7.65 -17.18
CA ILE A 123 8.61 -8.37 -17.64
C ILE A 123 8.49 -8.30 -19.17
N ARG A 124 8.69 -7.11 -19.76
CA ARG A 124 8.60 -6.87 -21.21
C ARG A 124 9.69 -7.60 -21.99
N LYS A 125 10.90 -7.76 -21.43
CA LYS A 125 11.95 -8.59 -22.03
C LYS A 125 11.53 -10.07 -22.14
N GLY A 126 10.58 -10.52 -21.32
CA GLY A 126 10.12 -11.90 -21.26
C GLY A 126 8.80 -12.22 -21.96
N GLN A 127 7.89 -11.26 -22.20
CA GLN A 127 6.55 -11.55 -22.74
C GLN A 127 5.93 -10.47 -23.66
N PRO A 128 5.24 -10.85 -24.76
CA PRO A 128 4.38 -9.95 -25.53
C PRO A 128 3.25 -9.39 -24.64
N ILE A 129 2.87 -8.12 -24.85
CA ILE A 129 1.81 -7.41 -24.10
C ILE A 129 0.52 -8.23 -23.94
N ASP A 130 0.15 -9.03 -24.94
CA ASP A 130 -1.04 -9.88 -24.91
C ASP A 130 -0.98 -10.99 -23.84
N LYS A 131 0.22 -11.49 -23.52
CA LYS A 131 0.41 -12.48 -22.45
C LYS A 131 0.32 -11.84 -21.07
N VAL A 132 0.72 -10.57 -20.92
CA VAL A 132 0.59 -9.84 -19.66
C VAL A 132 -0.88 -9.57 -19.35
N ASP A 133 -1.66 -9.16 -20.34
CA ASP A 133 -3.10 -8.95 -20.17
C ASP A 133 -3.82 -10.26 -19.82
N ALA A 134 -3.45 -11.36 -20.49
CA ALA A 134 -3.94 -12.69 -20.17
C ALA A 134 -3.53 -13.15 -18.75
N LEU A 135 -2.31 -12.85 -18.32
CA LEU A 135 -1.81 -13.17 -16.98
C LEU A 135 -2.58 -12.38 -15.91
N ILE A 136 -2.76 -11.07 -16.09
CA ILE A 136 -3.53 -10.22 -15.17
C ILE A 136 -4.96 -10.76 -15.02
N ARG A 137 -5.59 -11.15 -16.13
CA ARG A 137 -6.94 -11.76 -16.13
C ARG A 137 -6.98 -13.15 -15.49
N SER A 138 -5.87 -13.87 -15.45
CA SER A 138 -5.75 -15.21 -14.85
C SER A 138 -5.45 -15.19 -13.35
N LEU A 139 -5.09 -14.04 -12.78
CA LEU A 139 -4.84 -13.92 -11.35
C LEU A 139 -6.14 -14.22 -10.58
N PRO A 140 -6.06 -14.96 -9.45
CA PRO A 140 -7.23 -15.24 -8.64
C PRO A 140 -7.85 -13.92 -8.16
N VAL A 141 -9.10 -13.70 -8.56
CA VAL A 141 -9.88 -12.54 -8.13
C VAL A 141 -10.28 -12.77 -6.69
N ALA A 142 -9.91 -11.86 -5.80
CA ALA A 142 -10.47 -11.80 -4.45
C ALA A 142 -11.91 -11.27 -4.58
N PRO A 143 -12.95 -12.09 -4.32
CA PRO A 143 -14.34 -11.68 -4.55
C PRO A 143 -14.72 -10.47 -3.72
N GLU A 144 -14.13 -10.28 -2.53
CA GLU A 144 -14.39 -9.11 -1.69
C GLU A 144 -13.66 -7.83 -2.16
N ALA A 145 -12.78 -7.93 -3.15
CA ALA A 145 -12.09 -6.79 -3.77
C ALA A 145 -12.66 -6.45 -5.16
N ALA A 146 -13.68 -7.19 -5.62
CA ALA A 146 -14.38 -6.88 -6.85
C ALA A 146 -15.20 -5.59 -6.69
N PHE A 147 -15.29 -4.81 -7.76
CA PHE A 147 -16.01 -3.53 -7.78
C PHE A 147 -17.50 -3.69 -7.43
N ASP A 148 -18.09 -4.82 -7.82
CA ASP A 148 -19.49 -5.23 -7.57
C ASP A 148 -19.65 -6.09 -6.31
N SER A 149 -18.63 -6.18 -5.46
CA SER A 149 -18.73 -6.94 -4.22
C SER A 149 -19.71 -6.28 -3.23
N HIS A 150 -20.62 -7.09 -2.68
CA HIS A 150 -21.61 -6.63 -1.69
C HIS A 150 -20.99 -6.18 -0.35
N THR A 151 -19.69 -6.45 -0.14
CA THR A 151 -18.94 -6.10 1.08
C THR A 151 -18.96 -4.60 1.39
N GLU A 152 -19.10 -3.75 0.37
CA GLU A 152 -19.10 -2.29 0.50
C GLU A 152 -20.51 -1.66 0.53
N GLU A 153 -21.59 -2.43 0.42
CA GLU A 153 -22.97 -1.90 0.34
C GLU A 153 -23.40 -1.10 1.57
N HIS A 154 -22.92 -1.50 2.75
CA HIS A 154 -23.29 -0.87 4.02
C HIS A 154 -22.38 0.32 4.39
N ASN A 155 -21.37 0.62 3.56
CA ASN A 155 -20.46 1.72 3.83
C ASN A 155 -21.09 3.07 3.47
N ALA A 156 -20.80 4.08 4.29
CA ALA A 156 -21.30 5.43 4.09
C ALA A 156 -20.89 5.99 2.72
N ARG A 157 -21.86 6.59 2.02
CA ARG A 157 -21.72 7.34 0.76
C ARG A 157 -21.76 8.85 1.03
N CYS A 158 -21.42 9.66 0.04
CA CYS A 158 -21.59 11.10 0.14
C CYS A 158 -23.08 11.41 0.34
N HIS A 159 -23.37 12.36 1.24
CA HIS A 159 -24.71 12.93 1.31
C HIS A 159 -25.02 13.62 -0.03
N PRO A 160 -26.24 13.52 -0.59
CA PRO A 160 -26.57 14.07 -1.92
C PRO A 160 -26.14 15.52 -2.13
N ASP A 161 -26.24 16.34 -1.09
CA ASP A 161 -25.89 17.77 -1.13
C ASP A 161 -24.42 18.09 -0.84
N THR A 162 -23.58 17.06 -0.69
CA THR A 162 -22.15 17.23 -0.40
C THR A 162 -21.31 16.72 -1.55
N ARG A 163 -20.22 17.43 -1.86
CA ARG A 163 -19.25 17.03 -2.90
C ARG A 163 -19.83 16.91 -4.31
N ALA A 164 -21.03 17.46 -4.57
CA ALA A 164 -21.72 17.38 -5.85
C ALA A 164 -20.86 17.83 -7.05
N GLU A 165 -20.17 18.97 -6.91
CA GLU A 165 -19.31 19.50 -7.99
C GLU A 165 -18.11 18.59 -8.28
N LEU A 166 -17.48 18.03 -7.23
CA LEU A 166 -16.37 17.09 -7.39
C LEU A 166 -16.84 15.77 -8.05
N LEU A 167 -17.99 15.26 -7.64
CA LEU A 167 -18.59 14.06 -8.27
C LEU A 167 -18.90 14.31 -9.74
N ARG A 168 -19.39 15.50 -10.09
CA ARG A 168 -19.64 15.91 -11.48
C ARG A 168 -18.36 15.95 -12.31
N GLN A 169 -17.28 16.50 -11.76
CA GLN A 169 -15.97 16.54 -12.43
C GLN A 169 -15.42 15.13 -12.70
N ILE A 170 -15.52 14.23 -11.72
CA ILE A 170 -15.02 12.86 -11.88
C ILE A 170 -15.85 12.08 -12.91
N ARG A 171 -17.19 12.24 -12.91
CA ARG A 171 -18.04 11.64 -13.94
C ARG A 171 -17.72 12.17 -15.33
N GLY A 172 -17.56 13.50 -15.46
CA GLY A 172 -17.16 14.12 -16.72
C GLY A 172 -15.81 13.61 -17.25
N TRP A 173 -14.84 13.36 -16.36
CA TRP A 173 -13.59 12.69 -16.72
C TRP A 173 -13.80 11.24 -17.15
N ALA A 174 -14.63 10.46 -16.44
CA ALA A 174 -14.86 9.06 -16.76
C ALA A 174 -15.62 8.84 -18.08
N ASP A 175 -16.51 9.78 -18.42
CA ASP A 175 -17.33 9.74 -19.63
C ASP A 175 -16.63 10.40 -20.85
N ASP A 176 -15.45 11.01 -20.67
CA ASP A 176 -14.69 11.62 -21.76
C ASP A 176 -14.21 10.52 -22.74
N PRO A 177 -14.40 10.67 -24.07
CA PRO A 177 -13.88 9.72 -25.06
C PRO A 177 -12.35 9.76 -25.23
N GLN A 178 -11.66 10.78 -24.73
CA GLN A 178 -10.19 10.88 -24.69
C GLN A 178 -9.66 11.36 -23.33
N PRO A 179 -10.00 10.70 -22.21
CA PRO A 179 -9.52 11.11 -20.91
C PRO A 179 -8.05 10.75 -20.72
N GLU A 180 -7.40 11.44 -19.79
CA GLU A 180 -6.23 10.89 -19.12
C GLU A 180 -6.62 9.56 -18.47
N CYS A 181 -5.83 8.49 -18.65
CA CYS A 181 -6.17 7.15 -18.17
C CYS A 181 -6.36 7.04 -16.64
N ILE A 182 -5.95 8.05 -15.86
CA ILE A 182 -5.97 8.02 -14.38
C ILE A 182 -6.48 9.35 -13.83
N PHE A 183 -7.54 9.31 -13.02
CA PHE A 183 -7.97 10.45 -12.19
C PHE A 183 -7.34 10.37 -10.80
N TRP A 184 -6.61 11.41 -10.40
CA TRP A 184 -5.97 11.47 -9.09
C TRP A 184 -6.76 12.31 -8.08
N LEU A 185 -7.49 11.65 -7.18
CA LEU A 185 -8.21 12.31 -6.07
C LEU A 185 -7.32 12.46 -4.82
N ASN A 186 -6.78 13.67 -4.59
CA ASN A 186 -5.93 13.97 -3.43
C ASN A 186 -6.70 14.65 -2.27
N GLY A 187 -6.14 14.59 -1.05
CA GLY A 187 -6.72 15.25 0.13
C GLY A 187 -6.26 14.68 1.47
N ARG A 188 -6.47 15.41 2.56
CA ARG A 188 -6.07 15.01 3.93
C ARG A 188 -6.69 13.67 4.35
N ALA A 189 -6.06 12.97 5.29
CA ALA A 189 -6.67 11.78 5.90
C ALA A 189 -8.01 12.15 6.56
N GLY A 190 -9.01 11.29 6.42
CA GLY A 190 -10.34 11.52 6.99
C GLY A 190 -11.28 12.42 6.18
N THR A 191 -10.87 12.97 5.03
CA THR A 191 -11.74 13.87 4.22
C THR A 191 -12.74 13.14 3.32
N GLY A 192 -12.93 11.83 3.50
CA GLY A 192 -13.93 11.07 2.76
C GLY A 192 -13.55 10.68 1.33
N LYS A 193 -12.26 10.57 0.97
CA LYS A 193 -11.85 10.09 -0.38
C LYS A 193 -12.41 8.71 -0.73
N SER A 194 -12.36 7.76 0.21
CA SER A 194 -12.95 6.44 0.03
C SER A 194 -14.49 6.51 -0.10
N THR A 195 -15.12 7.43 0.64
CA THR A 195 -16.56 7.71 0.54
C THR A 195 -16.93 8.27 -0.85
N ILE A 196 -16.09 9.14 -1.43
CA ILE A 196 -16.27 9.65 -2.80
C ILE A 196 -16.15 8.52 -3.81
N SER A 197 -15.12 7.67 -3.70
CA SER A 197 -14.94 6.49 -4.57
C SER A 197 -16.19 5.62 -4.57
N ARG A 198 -16.68 5.22 -3.38
CA ARG A 198 -17.90 4.40 -3.23
C ARG A 198 -19.17 5.04 -3.79
N THR A 199 -19.25 6.37 -3.80
CA THR A 199 -20.41 7.08 -4.34
C THR A 199 -20.43 7.05 -5.86
N LEU A 200 -19.26 6.93 -6.49
CA LEU A 200 -19.12 6.83 -7.94
C LEU A 200 -19.31 5.40 -8.45
N THR A 201 -18.99 4.40 -7.62
CA THR A 201 -18.99 2.98 -7.99
C THR A 201 -20.37 2.31 -7.88
N SER A 202 -21.42 3.06 -7.57
CA SER A 202 -22.72 2.54 -7.14
C SER A 202 -23.87 2.90 -8.05
#